data_AF-A0A0D2FEU5-F1
#
_entry.id   AF-A0A0D2FEU5-F1
#
_cell.length_a   1.000
_cell.length_b   1.000
_cell.length_c   1.000
_cell.angle_alpha   90.00
_cell.angle_beta   90.00
_cell.angle_gamma   90.00
#
_symmetry.space_group_name_H-M   'P 1'
#
loop_
_entity.id
_entity.type
_entity.pdbx_description
1 polymer ?
#
loop_
_entity_poly.entity_id
_entity_poly.type
_entity_poly.pdbx_seq_one_letter_code
_entity_poly.pdbx_strand_id
1 'polypeptide(L)'
;MSLQSLKQLRFGFGVKSILRSSSTTHIRQSNSRLLATPSRKTPSSYHLSRARSILGSRHFATTTMKFTTPSMDPPKHEMAYFPNMTTSLPSESGEFRRVLWTGLYSQLVLMTVPVDGEIGDEKHTVDQILTFTSGQGKATINGVDQDVKAGDLIIVPAGTQHQFINTGPTPLILYTVYSPAEHKPTTVHKDKEQGDREEEEGIDVPPEWSQRSKAENEKLGLVEPEDH
;
A
#
# COMPACT_ATOMS: atom_id res chain seq x y z
N MET A 1 19.17 -18.67 49.72
CA MET A 1 20.21 -19.72 49.73
C MET A 1 20.34 -20.30 48.33
N SER A 2 21.43 -20.99 48.02
CA SER A 2 21.77 -21.46 46.66
C SER A 2 21.11 -22.80 46.31
N LEU A 3 20.83 -23.06 45.02
CA LEU A 3 21.54 -24.10 44.25
C LEU A 3 21.33 -23.96 42.72
N GLN A 4 22.21 -24.62 41.95
CA GLN A 4 22.28 -24.60 40.48
C GLN A 4 22.05 -26.01 39.90
N SER A 5 21.50 -26.11 38.67
CA SER A 5 21.81 -27.12 37.63
C SER A 5 20.87 -26.84 36.44
N LEU A 6 21.30 -26.43 35.23
CA LEU A 6 22.38 -26.86 34.34
C LEU A 6 22.16 -28.25 33.69
N LYS A 7 21.53 -28.27 32.50
CA LYS A 7 21.73 -29.33 31.50
C LYS A 7 21.91 -28.74 30.11
N GLN A 8 23.08 -28.94 29.52
CA GLN A 8 23.28 -28.86 28.08
C GLN A 8 22.91 -30.20 27.45
N LEU A 9 22.52 -30.21 26.17
CA LEU A 9 22.83 -31.31 25.28
C LEU A 9 23.24 -30.77 23.92
N ARG A 10 24.39 -31.24 23.40
CA ARG A 10 24.85 -30.94 22.04
C ARG A 10 24.50 -32.12 21.14
N PHE A 11 24.10 -31.83 19.91
CA PHE A 11 24.32 -32.74 18.79
C PHE A 11 25.19 -32.04 17.74
N GLY A 12 25.91 -32.84 16.96
CA GLY A 12 26.82 -32.41 15.92
C GLY A 12 27.08 -33.55 14.95
N PHE A 13 28.05 -33.34 14.04
CA PHE A 13 28.21 -34.04 12.76
C PHE A 13 27.13 -33.66 11.72
N GLY A 14 27.46 -33.46 10.44
CA GLY A 14 28.79 -33.62 9.82
C GLY A 14 28.98 -32.80 8.54
N VAL A 15 30.25 -32.62 8.16
CA VAL A 15 30.68 -31.82 7.00
C VAL A 15 30.70 -32.67 5.73
N LYS A 16 30.26 -32.09 4.61
CA LYS A 16 30.81 -32.38 3.27
C LYS A 16 30.58 -31.17 2.34
N SER A 17 31.55 -30.92 1.47
CA SER A 17 31.58 -29.84 0.47
C SER A 17 31.72 -30.44 -0.93
N ILE A 18 32.09 -29.62 -1.95
CA ILE A 18 32.33 -30.01 -3.36
C ILE A 18 30.97 -30.15 -4.13
N LEU A 19 30.77 -29.70 -5.37
CA LEU A 19 31.64 -29.28 -6.49
C LEU A 19 31.08 -28.03 -7.21
N ARG A 20 31.92 -27.33 -8.01
CA ARG A 20 31.47 -26.34 -9.03
C ARG A 20 30.94 -27.04 -10.28
N SER A 21 30.02 -26.38 -11.00
CA SER A 21 29.99 -26.46 -12.47
C SER A 21 29.60 -25.11 -13.07
N SER A 22 30.40 -24.60 -14.00
CA SER A 22 30.08 -23.44 -14.84
C SER A 22 29.73 -23.94 -16.24
N SER A 23 28.82 -23.28 -16.94
CA SER A 23 28.54 -23.53 -18.36
C SER A 23 28.25 -22.23 -19.09
N THR A 24 28.65 -22.19 -20.37
CA THR A 24 28.99 -20.94 -21.05
C THR A 24 27.94 -20.52 -22.07
N THR A 25 27.74 -19.20 -22.13
CA THR A 25 27.24 -18.38 -23.23
C THR A 25 27.07 -19.04 -24.61
N HIS A 26 25.91 -18.85 -25.23
CA HIS A 26 25.81 -18.75 -26.69
C HIS A 26 25.12 -17.44 -27.10
N ILE A 27 25.93 -16.50 -27.60
CA ILE A 27 25.46 -15.32 -28.33
C ILE A 27 25.17 -15.72 -29.77
N ARG A 28 24.06 -15.23 -30.35
CA ARG A 28 23.85 -15.25 -31.80
C ARG A 28 23.21 -13.94 -32.29
N GLN A 29 24.07 -12.95 -32.58
CA GLN A 29 23.65 -11.78 -33.35
C GLN A 29 23.49 -12.15 -34.83
N SER A 30 22.53 -11.52 -35.51
CA SER A 30 22.51 -11.40 -36.96
C SER A 30 21.95 -10.03 -37.34
N ASN A 31 22.78 -9.22 -38.01
CA ASN A 31 22.51 -7.81 -38.33
C ASN A 31 21.84 -7.64 -39.70
N SER A 32 21.34 -6.42 -39.93
CA SER A 32 21.09 -5.80 -41.26
C SER A 32 19.90 -6.33 -42.09
N ARG A 33 19.33 -5.55 -43.02
CA ARG A 33 19.68 -4.17 -43.46
C ARG A 33 18.46 -3.36 -43.93
N LEU A 34 18.58 -2.04 -43.84
CA LEU A 34 17.74 -1.08 -44.56
C LEU A 34 18.03 -1.11 -46.07
N LEU A 35 16.98 -0.90 -46.87
CA LEU A 35 17.05 -0.43 -48.27
C LEU A 35 15.96 0.65 -48.47
N ALA A 36 16.21 1.64 -49.32
CA ALA A 36 15.37 2.83 -49.45
C ALA A 36 15.41 3.48 -50.84
N THR A 37 14.44 4.36 -51.11
CA THR A 37 14.32 5.28 -52.27
C THR A 37 13.95 4.62 -53.63
N PRO A 38 13.50 5.38 -54.67
CA PRO A 38 13.19 6.82 -54.74
C PRO A 38 11.83 7.23 -55.37
N SER A 39 11.26 8.33 -54.86
CA SER A 39 10.66 9.50 -55.57
C SER A 39 9.85 9.36 -56.89
N ARG A 40 8.64 9.95 -56.91
CA ARG A 40 8.06 10.63 -58.10
C ARG A 40 7.20 11.85 -57.71
N LYS A 41 7.03 12.79 -58.65
CA LYS A 41 6.30 14.07 -58.56
C LYS A 41 5.08 14.04 -59.54
N THR A 42 4.09 14.94 -59.57
CA THR A 42 4.01 16.35 -59.10
C THR A 42 2.88 16.65 -58.05
N PRO A 43 1.75 17.37 -58.25
CA PRO A 43 1.12 18.12 -57.14
C PRO A 43 -0.40 17.90 -56.91
N SER A 44 -0.96 18.58 -55.89
CA SER A 44 -2.38 18.99 -55.84
C SER A 44 -2.52 20.28 -55.02
N SER A 45 -3.45 21.17 -55.40
CA SER A 45 -3.62 22.50 -54.81
C SER A 45 -4.72 22.52 -53.76
N TYR A 46 -4.39 22.90 -52.51
CA TYR A 46 -5.38 23.21 -51.47
C TYR A 46 -5.09 24.57 -50.83
N HIS A 47 -6.14 25.36 -50.61
CA HIS A 47 -6.04 26.69 -50.01
C HIS A 47 -5.61 26.62 -48.54
N LEU A 48 -4.56 27.33 -48.16
CA LEU A 48 -4.29 27.64 -46.76
C LEU A 48 -5.20 28.79 -46.29
N SER A 49 -6.38 28.45 -45.78
CA SER A 49 -7.12 29.34 -44.89
C SER A 49 -6.35 29.45 -43.55
N ARG A 50 -5.88 30.66 -43.23
CA ARG A 50 -5.01 30.93 -42.07
C ARG A 50 -5.80 30.88 -40.76
N ALA A 51 -6.11 29.68 -40.28
CA ALA A 51 -6.67 29.47 -38.96
C ALA A 51 -5.72 30.04 -37.89
N ARG A 52 -6.18 31.03 -37.11
CA ARG A 52 -5.44 31.50 -35.93
C ARG A 52 -5.52 30.41 -34.86
N SER A 53 -4.38 29.84 -34.48
CA SER A 53 -4.29 29.02 -33.27
C SER A 53 -4.55 29.91 -32.06
N ILE A 54 -5.78 29.87 -31.54
CA ILE A 54 -6.07 30.33 -30.18
C ILE A 54 -5.63 29.19 -29.28
N LEU A 55 -4.36 29.21 -28.87
CA LEU A 55 -3.81 28.30 -27.87
C LEU A 55 -4.38 28.69 -26.49
N GLY A 56 -5.68 28.44 -26.30
CA GLY A 56 -6.37 28.61 -25.03
C GLY A 56 -5.75 27.67 -24.02
N SER A 57 -4.86 28.20 -23.18
CA SER A 57 -4.22 27.45 -22.11
C SER A 57 -5.29 26.95 -21.15
N ARG A 58 -5.72 25.69 -21.34
CA ARG A 58 -6.59 24.99 -20.40
C ARG A 58 -5.82 24.82 -19.11
N HIS A 59 -6.02 25.77 -18.21
CA HIS A 59 -5.64 25.63 -16.82
C HIS A 59 -6.48 24.47 -16.28
N PHE A 60 -5.89 23.28 -16.23
CA PHE A 60 -6.41 22.21 -15.40
C PHE A 60 -6.29 22.73 -13.97
N ALA A 61 -7.40 23.20 -13.43
CA ALA A 61 -7.50 23.47 -12.01
C ALA A 61 -7.32 22.11 -11.31
N THR A 62 -6.16 21.90 -10.70
CA THR A 62 -5.91 20.76 -9.84
C THR A 62 -6.75 20.94 -8.58
N THR A 63 -8.02 20.57 -8.65
CA THR A 63 -8.91 20.48 -7.50
C THR A 63 -8.34 19.38 -6.60
N THR A 64 -7.51 19.77 -5.65
CA THR A 64 -7.00 18.86 -4.63
C THR A 64 -8.18 18.31 -3.82
N MET A 65 -8.30 16.99 -3.77
CA MET A 65 -9.32 16.31 -3.00
C MET A 65 -9.08 16.60 -1.53
N LYS A 66 -9.86 17.52 -0.95
CA LYS A 66 -9.78 17.82 0.48
C LYS A 66 -10.32 16.62 1.26
N PHE A 67 -9.42 15.77 1.75
CA PHE A 67 -9.76 14.68 2.66
C PHE A 67 -10.53 15.23 3.88
N THR A 68 -11.77 14.79 4.02
CA THR A 68 -12.61 15.08 5.18
C THR A 68 -12.25 14.13 6.31
N THR A 69 -12.16 14.64 7.54
CA THR A 69 -11.97 13.80 8.73
C THR A 69 -13.18 12.87 8.92
N PRO A 70 -13.00 11.54 9.09
CA PRO A 70 -14.12 10.63 9.32
C PRO A 70 -14.84 10.85 10.65
N SER A 71 -16.03 10.25 10.83
CA SER A 71 -16.78 10.34 12.10
C SER A 71 -16.22 9.39 13.17
N MET A 72 -16.38 9.77 14.44
CA MET A 72 -16.19 8.89 15.61
C MET A 72 -17.39 7.95 15.84
N ASP A 73 -18.55 8.28 15.28
CA ASP A 73 -19.78 7.47 15.35
C ASP A 73 -19.69 6.23 14.44
N PRO A 74 -20.45 5.16 14.73
CA PRO A 74 -20.62 4.03 13.81
C PRO A 74 -21.03 4.49 12.39
N PRO A 75 -20.63 3.75 11.34
CA PRO A 75 -21.02 4.09 9.97
C PRO A 75 -22.54 4.03 9.84
N LYS A 76 -23.10 5.00 9.13
CA LYS A 76 -24.42 4.85 8.54
C LYS A 76 -24.35 3.90 7.35
N HIS A 77 -25.49 3.36 6.95
CA HIS A 77 -25.68 2.55 5.73
C HIS A 77 -25.66 3.42 4.44
N GLU A 78 -24.69 4.33 4.34
CA GLU A 78 -24.46 5.27 3.24
C GLU A 78 -23.17 4.88 2.47
N MET A 79 -23.10 5.15 1.16
CA MET A 79 -21.94 4.80 0.33
C MET A 79 -20.74 5.72 0.59
N ALA A 80 -19.63 5.16 1.09
CA ALA A 80 -18.32 5.81 1.01
C ALA A 80 -17.72 5.61 -0.40
N TYR A 81 -17.47 6.70 -1.13
CA TYR A 81 -16.97 6.65 -2.51
C TYR A 81 -15.63 7.39 -2.65
N PHE A 82 -14.61 6.66 -3.09
CA PHE A 82 -13.25 7.15 -3.28
C PHE A 82 -12.82 7.01 -4.74
N PRO A 83 -13.07 8.02 -5.60
CA PRO A 83 -12.67 7.97 -7.00
C PRO A 83 -11.15 7.89 -7.12
N ASN A 84 -10.65 7.13 -8.10
CA ASN A 84 -9.21 6.97 -8.40
C ASN A 84 -8.36 6.42 -7.23
N MET A 85 -8.96 5.67 -6.28
CA MET A 85 -8.25 5.06 -5.15
C MET A 85 -7.03 4.19 -5.56
N THR A 86 -7.13 3.45 -6.66
CA THR A 86 -6.03 2.62 -7.17
C THR A 86 -5.02 3.39 -8.04
N THR A 87 -5.17 4.71 -8.21
CA THR A 87 -4.32 5.54 -9.06
C THR A 87 -3.95 6.87 -8.41
N SER A 88 -4.67 7.96 -8.69
CA SER A 88 -4.25 9.32 -8.29
C SER A 88 -4.50 9.64 -6.82
N LEU A 89 -5.63 9.18 -6.25
CA LEU A 89 -6.13 9.70 -4.98
C LEU A 89 -5.16 9.50 -3.80
N PRO A 90 -4.47 8.36 -3.62
CA PRO A 90 -3.49 8.21 -2.53
C PRO A 90 -2.34 9.23 -2.61
N SER A 91 -1.92 9.58 -3.84
CA SER A 91 -0.85 10.56 -4.08
C SER A 91 -1.24 12.01 -3.73
N GLU A 92 -2.51 12.26 -3.37
CA GLU A 92 -2.97 13.55 -2.86
C GLU A 92 -2.73 13.70 -1.34
N SER A 93 -2.30 12.64 -0.63
CA SER A 93 -1.91 12.68 0.79
C SER A 93 -0.40 12.50 0.98
N GLY A 94 0.23 13.47 1.63
CA GLY A 94 1.63 13.40 2.07
C GLY A 94 1.84 12.93 3.52
N GLU A 95 0.77 12.55 4.21
CA GLU A 95 0.80 12.12 5.61
C GLU A 95 1.27 10.65 5.71
N PHE A 96 2.04 10.32 6.75
CA PHE A 96 2.47 8.94 7.02
C PHE A 96 1.29 7.95 7.19
N ARG A 97 0.26 8.33 7.95
CA ARG A 97 -0.95 7.50 8.17
C ARG A 97 -2.19 8.39 8.21
N ARG A 98 -3.23 8.08 7.42
CA ARG A 98 -4.51 8.84 7.39
C ARG A 98 -5.70 7.89 7.24
N VAL A 99 -6.56 7.82 8.25
CA VAL A 99 -7.83 7.08 8.15
C VAL A 99 -8.78 7.82 7.18
N LEU A 100 -9.37 7.07 6.26
CA LEU A 100 -10.38 7.57 5.31
C LEU A 100 -11.80 7.16 5.68
N TRP A 101 -11.96 5.97 6.26
CA TRP A 101 -13.25 5.43 6.65
C TRP A 101 -13.08 4.30 7.67
N THR A 102 -13.93 4.26 8.69
CA THR A 102 -14.01 3.15 9.65
C THR A 102 -15.42 2.58 9.62
N GLY A 103 -15.51 1.27 9.39
CA GLY A 103 -16.73 0.49 9.36
C GLY A 103 -16.88 -0.41 10.59
N LEU A 104 -18.03 -1.08 10.71
CA LEU A 104 -18.30 -2.03 11.81
C LEU A 104 -17.35 -3.24 11.84
N TYR A 105 -16.71 -3.55 10.71
CA TYR A 105 -15.89 -4.77 10.53
C TYR A 105 -14.54 -4.51 9.85
N SER A 106 -14.25 -3.30 9.38
CA SER A 106 -13.01 -2.98 8.67
C SER A 106 -12.72 -1.48 8.63
N GLN A 107 -11.48 -1.10 8.33
CA GLN A 107 -11.03 0.29 8.25
C GLN A 107 -10.11 0.52 7.06
N LEU A 108 -10.34 1.61 6.32
CA LEU A 108 -9.56 2.02 5.15
C LEU A 108 -8.65 3.20 5.51
N VAL A 109 -7.35 3.04 5.26
CA VAL A 109 -6.29 3.99 5.65
C VAL A 109 -5.36 4.23 4.46
N LEU A 110 -4.93 5.48 4.23
CA LEU A 110 -3.82 5.81 3.33
C LEU A 110 -2.51 5.87 4.11
N MET A 111 -1.41 5.48 3.47
CA MET A 111 -0.07 5.66 4.00
C MET A 111 0.91 6.11 2.92
N THR A 112 1.73 7.10 3.25
CA THR A 112 2.82 7.61 2.40
C THR A 112 4.14 7.47 3.17
N VAL A 113 4.91 6.43 2.84
CA VAL A 113 6.20 6.15 3.47
C VAL A 113 7.29 6.92 2.71
N PRO A 114 8.10 7.78 3.39
CA PRO A 114 9.14 8.57 2.73
C PRO A 114 10.27 7.68 2.16
N VAL A 115 11.15 8.27 1.35
CA VAL A 115 12.38 7.60 0.89
C VAL A 115 13.24 7.23 2.10
N ASP A 116 13.85 6.05 2.08
CA ASP A 116 14.58 5.41 3.19
C ASP A 116 13.75 5.18 4.48
N GLY A 117 12.43 5.39 4.43
CA GLY A 117 11.51 5.19 5.55
C GLY A 117 10.88 3.79 5.60
N GLU A 118 10.19 3.50 6.71
CA GLU A 118 9.43 2.27 6.94
C GLU A 118 8.11 2.55 7.67
N ILE A 119 7.23 1.54 7.71
CA ILE A 119 6.00 1.56 8.52
C ILE A 119 6.29 1.21 9.99
N GLY A 120 7.06 0.14 10.22
CA GLY A 120 7.36 -0.42 11.54
C GLY A 120 7.55 -1.95 11.48
N ASP A 121 8.09 -2.53 12.54
CA ASP A 121 8.04 -3.98 12.81
C ASP A 121 6.75 -4.28 13.59
N GLU A 122 5.65 -4.49 12.87
CA GLU A 122 4.28 -4.50 13.37
C GLU A 122 3.74 -5.94 13.55
N LYS A 123 2.77 -6.11 14.46
CA LYS A 123 2.05 -7.38 14.70
C LYS A 123 0.72 -7.15 15.42
N HIS A 124 -0.35 -7.08 14.65
CA HIS A 124 -1.71 -6.82 15.13
C HIS A 124 -2.52 -8.11 15.34
N THR A 125 -3.67 -8.01 16.03
CA THR A 125 -4.64 -9.11 16.17
C THR A 125 -5.70 -9.15 15.07
N VAL A 126 -5.59 -8.27 14.07
CA VAL A 126 -6.51 -8.12 12.94
C VAL A 126 -5.87 -8.62 11.63
N ASP A 127 -6.68 -8.98 10.64
CA ASP A 127 -6.19 -9.20 9.27
C ASP A 127 -5.94 -7.83 8.59
N GLN A 128 -4.89 -7.72 7.78
CA GLN A 128 -4.53 -6.50 7.06
C GLN A 128 -4.24 -6.76 5.57
N ILE A 129 -4.77 -5.92 4.69
CA ILE A 129 -4.61 -6.01 3.23
C ILE A 129 -4.05 -4.71 2.70
N LEU A 130 -2.83 -4.73 2.16
CA LEU A 130 -2.10 -3.55 1.69
C LEU A 130 -2.03 -3.55 0.16
N THR A 131 -2.43 -2.45 -0.49
CA THR A 131 -2.36 -2.28 -1.95
C THR A 131 -1.47 -1.10 -2.29
N PHE A 132 -0.38 -1.34 -3.01
CA PHE A 132 0.60 -0.32 -3.36
C PHE A 132 0.19 0.42 -4.63
N THR A 133 0.23 1.75 -4.63
CA THR A 133 -0.16 2.60 -5.78
C THR A 133 0.98 3.46 -6.31
N SER A 134 2.05 3.67 -5.54
CA SER A 134 3.28 4.33 -6.00
C SER A 134 4.52 3.80 -5.26
N GLY A 135 5.69 4.04 -5.84
CA GLY A 135 6.99 3.68 -5.27
C GLY A 135 7.38 2.21 -5.44
N GLN A 136 8.45 1.83 -4.74
CA GLN A 136 9.05 0.50 -4.68
C GLN A 136 9.49 0.24 -3.23
N GLY A 137 9.26 -0.97 -2.73
CA GLY A 137 9.56 -1.32 -1.34
C GLY A 137 9.90 -2.79 -1.18
N LYS A 138 10.23 -3.17 0.05
CA LYS A 138 10.35 -4.58 0.47
C LYS A 138 9.37 -4.83 1.62
N ALA A 139 8.49 -5.80 1.42
CA ALA A 139 7.69 -6.42 2.46
C ALA A 139 8.51 -7.56 3.08
N THR A 140 8.52 -7.66 4.41
CA THR A 140 9.08 -8.79 5.16
C THR A 140 7.96 -9.32 6.05
N ILE A 141 7.47 -10.54 5.80
CA ILE A 141 6.30 -11.12 6.48
C ILE A 141 6.70 -12.46 7.09
N ASN A 142 6.67 -12.56 8.42
CA ASN A 142 7.12 -13.74 9.16
C ASN A 142 8.54 -14.22 8.73
N GLY A 143 9.43 -13.27 8.45
CA GLY A 143 10.79 -13.53 7.94
C GLY A 143 10.89 -13.92 6.46
N VAL A 144 9.82 -13.80 5.67
CA VAL A 144 9.84 -13.99 4.20
C VAL A 144 9.85 -12.63 3.51
N ASP A 145 10.90 -12.35 2.74
CA ASP A 145 11.06 -11.11 1.97
C ASP A 145 10.36 -11.19 0.59
N GLN A 146 9.71 -10.08 0.20
CA GLN A 146 9.09 -9.89 -1.11
C GLN A 146 9.24 -8.41 -1.55
N ASP A 147 9.84 -8.18 -2.72
CA ASP A 147 9.86 -6.85 -3.35
C ASP A 147 8.44 -6.47 -3.83
N VAL A 148 8.02 -5.23 -3.59
CA VAL A 148 6.68 -4.70 -3.94
C VAL A 148 6.77 -3.38 -4.70
N LYS A 149 5.84 -3.13 -5.63
CA LYS A 149 5.67 -1.84 -6.32
C LYS A 149 4.20 -1.50 -6.58
N ALA A 150 3.96 -0.33 -7.16
CA ALA A 150 2.65 0.07 -7.67
C ALA A 150 1.94 -1.04 -8.48
N GLY A 151 0.73 -1.41 -8.06
CA GLY A 151 -0.10 -2.47 -8.64
C GLY A 151 -0.04 -3.82 -7.89
N ASP A 152 0.92 -4.00 -6.98
CA ASP A 152 1.02 -5.21 -6.15
C ASP A 152 0.10 -5.11 -4.90
N LEU A 153 -0.32 -6.26 -4.38
CA LEU A 153 -1.15 -6.40 -3.17
C LEU A 153 -0.55 -7.44 -2.24
N ILE A 154 -0.57 -7.15 -0.94
CA ILE A 154 -0.10 -8.03 0.14
C ILE A 154 -1.25 -8.28 1.13
N ILE A 155 -1.32 -9.50 1.67
CA ILE A 155 -2.20 -9.87 2.78
C ILE A 155 -1.33 -10.31 3.95
N VAL A 156 -1.58 -9.73 5.12
CA VAL A 156 -0.97 -10.06 6.40
C VAL A 156 -2.06 -10.66 7.30
N PRO A 157 -2.01 -11.97 7.61
CA PRO A 157 -2.97 -12.59 8.51
C PRO A 157 -2.77 -12.14 9.97
N ALA A 158 -3.85 -12.14 10.75
CA ALA A 158 -3.84 -11.81 12.17
C ALA A 158 -2.75 -12.55 12.97
N GLY A 159 -2.02 -11.81 13.81
CA GLY A 159 -0.90 -12.34 14.60
C GLY A 159 0.39 -12.61 13.82
N THR A 160 0.47 -12.26 12.54
CA THR A 160 1.71 -12.37 11.74
C THR A 160 2.60 -11.14 11.93
N GLN A 161 3.90 -11.34 12.17
CA GLN A 161 4.88 -10.25 12.16
C GLN A 161 5.06 -9.73 10.73
N HIS A 162 5.13 -8.42 10.55
CA HIS A 162 5.28 -7.78 9.25
C HIS A 162 6.04 -6.46 9.33
N GLN A 163 6.83 -6.18 8.29
CA GLN A 163 7.50 -4.89 8.11
C GLN A 163 7.46 -4.48 6.63
N PHE A 164 7.31 -3.18 6.38
CA PHE A 164 7.33 -2.59 5.04
C PHE A 164 8.31 -1.43 4.99
N ILE A 165 9.35 -1.56 4.16
CA ILE A 165 10.43 -0.57 3.99
C ILE A 165 10.37 0.00 2.57
N ASN A 166 10.48 1.31 2.41
CA ASN A 166 10.69 1.94 1.12
C ASN A 166 12.13 1.73 0.64
N THR A 167 12.30 1.10 -0.52
CA THR A 167 13.61 0.81 -1.13
C THR A 167 13.82 1.59 -2.43
N GLY A 168 12.87 2.44 -2.82
CA GLY A 168 12.89 3.21 -4.05
C GLY A 168 13.27 4.70 -3.88
N PRO A 169 13.63 5.39 -4.98
CA PRO A 169 13.99 6.81 -4.97
C PRO A 169 12.77 7.76 -4.90
N THR A 170 11.61 7.26 -4.52
CA THR A 170 10.32 7.97 -4.45
C THR A 170 9.50 7.43 -3.28
N PRO A 171 8.58 8.21 -2.68
CA PRO A 171 7.69 7.69 -1.64
C PRO A 171 6.96 6.41 -2.04
N LEU A 172 6.88 5.46 -1.11
CA LEU A 172 6.08 4.25 -1.24
C LEU A 172 4.68 4.59 -0.73
N ILE A 173 3.71 4.63 -1.65
CA ILE A 173 2.34 5.07 -1.36
C ILE A 173 1.41 3.87 -1.53
N LEU A 174 0.53 3.69 -0.54
CA LEU A 174 -0.40 2.58 -0.47
C LEU A 174 -1.71 3.01 0.19
N TYR A 175 -2.74 2.17 0.01
CA TYR A 175 -3.85 2.11 0.95
C TYR A 175 -3.86 0.73 1.62
N THR A 176 -4.31 0.69 2.86
CA THR A 176 -4.45 -0.54 3.65
C THR A 176 -5.88 -0.68 4.17
N VAL A 177 -6.35 -1.92 4.24
CA VAL A 177 -7.62 -2.31 4.87
C VAL A 177 -7.30 -3.20 6.06
N TYR A 178 -7.62 -2.74 7.26
CA TYR A 178 -7.62 -3.55 8.49
C TYR A 178 -9.00 -4.19 8.70
N SER A 179 -9.07 -5.39 9.28
CA SER A 179 -10.32 -6.08 9.62
C SER A 179 -10.22 -6.89 10.93
N PRO A 180 -10.78 -6.45 12.08
CA PRO A 180 -11.46 -5.17 12.33
C PRO A 180 -10.54 -3.93 12.26
N ALA A 181 -11.05 -2.75 12.63
CA ALA A 181 -10.27 -1.51 12.63
C ALA A 181 -9.10 -1.54 13.62
N GLU A 182 -7.95 -0.96 13.25
CA GLU A 182 -6.78 -0.87 14.14
C GLU A 182 -6.61 0.54 14.74
N HIS A 183 -6.95 1.59 13.98
CA HIS A 183 -6.74 2.99 14.36
C HIS A 183 -8.04 3.69 14.78
N LYS A 184 -7.91 4.84 15.45
CA LYS A 184 -9.02 5.75 15.76
C LYS A 184 -9.57 6.40 14.48
N PRO A 185 -10.90 6.61 14.35
CA PRO A 185 -11.49 6.98 13.07
C PRO A 185 -11.02 8.33 12.50
N THR A 186 -10.60 9.26 13.36
CA THR A 186 -10.16 10.61 12.98
C THR A 186 -8.66 10.72 12.67
N THR A 187 -7.92 9.61 12.69
CA THR A 187 -6.45 9.63 12.79
C THR A 187 -5.74 10.16 11.53
N VAL A 188 -4.79 11.06 11.79
CA VAL A 188 -3.88 11.66 10.81
C VAL A 188 -2.50 11.85 11.47
N HIS A 189 -1.59 10.92 11.20
CA HIS A 189 -0.18 11.01 11.58
C HIS A 189 0.62 11.57 10.40
N LYS A 190 1.25 12.73 10.60
CA LYS A 190 2.07 13.41 9.57
C LYS A 190 3.32 12.60 9.23
N ASP A 191 3.93 12.05 10.27
CA ASP A 191 5.18 11.32 10.27
C ASP A 191 5.06 10.09 11.21
N LYS A 192 6.06 9.19 11.13
CA LYS A 192 6.09 7.96 11.93
C LYS A 192 6.22 8.26 13.44
N GLU A 193 7.01 9.26 13.81
CA GLU A 193 7.23 9.65 15.22
C GLU A 193 5.94 10.15 15.90
N GLN A 194 5.06 10.82 15.16
CA GLN A 194 3.71 11.13 15.63
C GLN A 194 2.88 9.86 15.85
N GLY A 195 2.90 8.92 14.90
CA GLY A 195 2.09 7.71 14.97
C GLY A 195 2.51 6.75 16.08
N ASP A 196 3.80 6.41 16.15
CA ASP A 196 4.36 5.53 17.18
C ASP A 196 4.03 6.04 18.59
N ARG A 197 4.09 7.37 18.80
CA ARG A 197 3.76 8.01 20.07
C ARG A 197 2.26 8.04 20.35
N GLU A 198 1.41 8.37 19.38
CA GLU A 198 -0.05 8.37 19.60
C GLU A 198 -0.59 6.95 19.83
N GLU A 199 0.09 5.92 19.33
CA GLU A 199 -0.18 4.51 19.65
C GLU A 199 0.34 4.13 21.06
N GLU A 200 1.59 4.46 21.43
CA GLU A 200 2.13 4.19 22.77
C GLU A 200 1.39 4.94 23.89
N GLU A 201 0.97 6.19 23.65
CA GLU A 201 0.19 7.00 24.60
C GLU A 201 -1.30 6.61 24.65
N GLY A 202 -1.76 5.67 23.81
CA GLY A 202 -3.16 5.23 23.75
C GLY A 202 -4.13 6.31 23.22
N ILE A 203 -3.63 7.21 22.38
CA ILE A 203 -4.38 8.30 21.74
C ILE A 203 -5.01 7.82 20.42
N ASP A 204 -4.33 6.94 19.68
CA ASP A 204 -4.79 6.27 18.47
C ASP A 204 -5.23 4.84 18.81
N VAL A 205 -6.52 4.69 19.17
CA VAL A 205 -7.14 3.43 19.62
C VAL A 205 -8.45 3.24 18.85
N PRO A 206 -8.73 2.03 18.33
CA PRO A 206 -9.92 1.81 17.53
C PRO A 206 -11.18 1.87 18.41
N PRO A 207 -12.32 2.35 17.88
CA PRO A 207 -13.50 2.56 18.70
C PRO A 207 -14.13 1.21 19.04
N GLU A 208 -14.60 1.04 20.27
CA GLU A 208 -15.19 -0.23 20.78
C GLU A 208 -16.25 -0.81 19.83
N TRP A 209 -17.05 0.04 19.18
CA TRP A 209 -18.09 -0.39 18.23
C TRP A 209 -17.56 -1.08 16.96
N SER A 210 -16.29 -0.86 16.58
CA SER A 210 -15.64 -1.50 15.43
C SER A 210 -15.02 -2.87 15.74
N GLN A 211 -14.97 -3.24 17.02
CA GLN A 211 -14.38 -4.49 17.51
C GLN A 211 -15.43 -5.57 17.81
N ARG A 212 -16.72 -5.26 17.59
CA ARG A 212 -17.85 -6.12 17.91
C ARG A 212 -18.07 -7.19 16.84
N SER A 213 -18.47 -8.38 17.25
CA SER A 213 -18.81 -9.47 16.34
C SER A 213 -20.08 -9.18 15.53
N LYS A 214 -20.26 -9.90 14.40
CA LYS A 214 -21.50 -9.84 13.59
C LYS A 214 -22.76 -10.02 14.44
N ALA A 215 -22.77 -11.03 15.31
CA ALA A 215 -23.91 -11.35 16.18
C ALA A 215 -24.22 -10.25 17.21
N GLU A 216 -23.23 -9.48 17.66
CA GLU A 216 -23.46 -8.33 18.54
C GLU A 216 -24.04 -7.14 17.78
N ASN A 217 -23.53 -6.84 16.58
CA ASN A 217 -24.04 -5.76 15.75
C ASN A 217 -25.47 -6.06 15.21
N GLU A 218 -25.77 -7.32 14.90
CA GLU A 218 -27.14 -7.79 14.60
C GLU A 218 -28.07 -7.63 15.81
N LYS A 219 -27.65 -8.08 16.99
CA LYS A 219 -28.41 -7.94 18.24
C LYS A 219 -28.66 -6.49 18.65
N LEU A 220 -27.77 -5.57 18.26
CA LEU A 220 -27.91 -4.13 18.45
C LEU A 220 -28.72 -3.42 17.35
N GLY A 221 -29.13 -4.13 16.29
CA GLY A 221 -29.85 -3.54 15.15
C GLY A 221 -28.97 -2.62 14.28
N LEU A 222 -27.64 -2.74 14.35
CA LEU A 222 -26.70 -2.01 13.50
C LEU A 222 -26.52 -2.68 12.12
N VAL A 223 -26.84 -3.96 12.03
CA VAL A 223 -26.88 -4.75 10.79
C VAL A 223 -28.16 -5.58 10.81
N GLU A 224 -28.92 -5.54 9.71
CA GLU A 224 -30.05 -6.47 9.53
C GLU A 224 -29.49 -7.88 9.25
N PRO A 225 -29.97 -8.94 9.92
CA PRO A 225 -29.56 -10.30 9.61
C PRO A 225 -29.82 -10.63 8.14
N GLU A 226 -28.95 -11.46 7.55
CA GLU A 226 -29.19 -11.97 6.20
C GLU A 226 -30.40 -12.90 6.20
N ASP A 227 -31.43 -12.59 5.40
CA ASP A 227 -32.57 -13.50 5.18
C ASP A 227 -32.08 -14.85 4.63
N HIS A 228 -32.53 -15.95 5.26
CA HIS A 228 -32.14 -17.35 4.98
C HIS A 228 -33.36 -18.27 4.94
#